data_AF-A0A356TAE2-F1
#
_entry.id   AF-A0A356TAE2-F1
#
_cell.length_a   1.000
_cell.length_b   1.000
_cell.length_c   1.000
_cell.angle_alpha   90.00
_cell.angle_beta   90.00
_cell.angle_gamma   90.00
#
_symmetry.space_group_name_H-M   'P 1'
#
loop_
_entity.id
_entity.type
_entity.pdbx_description
1 polymer ?
#
loop_
_entity_poly.entity_id
_entity_poly.type
_entity_poly.pdbx_seq_one_letter_code
_entity_poly.pdbx_strand_id
1 'polypeptide(L)'
;FEDEDGCPDRDNDGDGIQDGYDSCPDAAEDMDGDRDEDGCPDNDTDRDGIEDGQDQCPEEPEDFDGYGDEDGCPETDFDEDGVPDDTDQCPDQPEDLDGFEDEDGCP
;
A
#
# COMPACT_ATOMS: atom_id res chain seq x y z
N PHE A 1 -3.47 -3.87 31.59
CA PHE A 1 -4.69 -4.46 32.17
C PHE A 1 -4.29 -5.29 33.42
N GLU A 2 -5.13 -5.52 34.45
CA GLU A 2 -4.71 -6.31 35.64
C GLU A 2 -4.91 -7.82 35.38
N ASP A 3 -3.84 -8.61 35.53
CA ASP A 3 -3.90 -10.07 35.48
C ASP A 3 -4.28 -10.68 36.85
N GLU A 4 -4.38 -12.01 36.91
CA GLU A 4 -4.82 -12.77 38.09
C GLU A 4 -3.88 -12.64 39.31
N ASP A 5 -2.69 -12.04 39.15
CA ASP A 5 -1.71 -11.83 40.20
C ASP A 5 -1.68 -10.40 40.77
N GLY A 6 -2.40 -9.47 40.14
CA GLY A 6 -2.55 -8.08 40.59
C GLY A 6 -1.39 -7.16 40.16
N CYS A 7 -0.58 -7.59 39.21
CA CYS A 7 0.36 -6.74 38.48
C CYS A 7 -0.20 -6.46 37.07
N PRO A 8 0.16 -5.31 36.45
CA PRO A 8 -0.03 -5.17 35.01
C PRO A 8 0.82 -6.20 34.27
N ASP A 9 0.27 -6.84 33.24
CA ASP A 9 1.10 -7.60 32.29
C ASP A 9 2.17 -6.66 31.72
N ARG A 10 3.33 -7.21 31.38
CA ARG A 10 4.41 -6.47 30.73
C ARG A 10 4.26 -6.45 29.22
N ASP A 11 3.38 -7.27 28.69
CA ASP A 11 3.06 -7.49 27.28
C ASP A 11 1.55 -7.85 27.24
N ASN A 12 0.71 -6.82 27.19
CA ASN A 12 -0.73 -6.96 27.40
C ASN A 12 -1.46 -7.67 26.26
N ASP A 13 -0.96 -7.62 25.03
CA ASP A 13 -1.56 -8.27 23.85
C ASP A 13 -0.85 -9.58 23.45
N GLY A 14 0.33 -9.83 23.99
CA GLY A 14 1.03 -11.10 23.89
C GLY A 14 1.76 -11.31 22.57
N ASP A 15 2.14 -10.23 21.89
CA ASP A 15 2.88 -10.28 20.62
C ASP A 15 4.39 -10.53 20.80
N GLY A 16 4.90 -10.43 22.03
CA GLY A 16 6.29 -10.65 22.39
C GLY A 16 7.11 -9.36 22.54
N ILE A 17 6.52 -8.19 22.32
CA ILE A 17 7.06 -6.87 22.59
C ILE A 17 6.49 -6.40 23.94
N GLN A 18 7.33 -5.79 24.78
CA GLN A 18 6.84 -5.31 26.08
C GLN A 18 6.15 -3.97 25.90
N ASP A 19 5.06 -3.71 26.62
CA ASP A 19 4.27 -2.46 26.66
C ASP A 19 5.11 -1.16 26.69
N GLY A 20 6.32 -1.20 27.25
CA GLY A 20 7.22 -0.04 27.34
C GLY A 20 8.02 0.26 26.07
N TYR A 21 8.03 -0.66 25.11
CA TYR A 21 8.65 -0.58 23.79
C TYR A 21 7.64 -0.73 22.65
N ASP A 22 6.43 -1.16 22.98
CA ASP A 22 5.31 -1.35 22.09
C ASP A 22 4.54 -0.03 21.86
N SER A 23 4.31 0.30 20.59
CA SER A 23 3.55 1.48 20.18
C SER A 23 2.05 1.27 20.23
N CYS A 24 1.59 0.02 20.22
CA CYS A 24 0.21 -0.42 20.35
C CYS A 24 0.02 -1.47 21.45
N PRO A 25 0.22 -1.15 22.75
CA PRO A 25 0.23 -2.11 23.87
C PRO A 25 -1.05 -2.92 24.14
N ASP A 26 -2.09 -2.77 23.33
CA ASP A 26 -3.35 -3.49 23.47
C ASP A 26 -3.77 -4.15 22.12
N ALA A 27 -2.90 -4.15 21.11
CA ALA A 27 -3.15 -4.64 19.77
C ALA A 27 -1.90 -5.32 19.22
N ALA A 28 -1.92 -6.65 19.26
CA ALA A 28 -0.78 -7.46 18.88
C ALA A 28 -0.30 -7.21 17.44
N GLU A 29 1.02 -7.11 17.30
CA GLU A 29 1.76 -7.21 16.04
C GLU A 29 1.38 -8.45 15.21
N ASP A 30 1.32 -8.32 13.88
CA ASP A 30 0.92 -9.40 12.96
C ASP A 30 2.10 -10.16 12.34
N MET A 31 3.32 -9.62 12.47
CA MET A 31 4.59 -10.24 12.08
C MET A 31 4.65 -10.59 10.59
N ASP A 32 4.19 -9.68 9.73
CA ASP A 32 4.13 -9.86 8.29
C ASP A 32 5.42 -9.42 7.55
N GLY A 33 6.34 -8.74 8.25
CA GLY A 33 7.59 -8.25 7.71
C GLY A 33 7.60 -6.76 7.36
N ASP A 34 6.46 -6.06 7.46
CA ASP A 34 6.45 -4.61 7.69
C ASP A 34 6.50 -4.34 9.20
N ARG A 35 7.26 -3.31 9.57
CA ARG A 35 7.45 -2.75 10.94
C ARG A 35 7.27 -3.67 12.17
N ASP A 36 7.58 -4.97 12.08
CA ASP A 36 7.50 -5.99 13.16
C ASP A 36 8.16 -5.61 14.51
N GLU A 37 8.94 -4.54 14.55
CA GLU A 37 9.65 -4.05 15.72
C GLU A 37 8.88 -2.97 16.51
N ASP A 38 7.78 -2.43 15.98
CA ASP A 38 7.03 -1.32 16.60
C ASP A 38 5.85 -1.75 17.47
N GLY A 39 5.40 -3.01 17.35
CA GLY A 39 4.35 -3.61 18.18
C GLY A 39 2.94 -3.27 17.71
N CYS A 40 2.78 -2.74 16.50
CA CYS A 40 1.49 -2.37 15.95
C CYS A 40 1.20 -3.21 14.71
N PRO A 41 -0.01 -3.80 14.59
CA PRO A 41 -0.41 -4.44 13.35
C PRO A 41 -0.40 -3.42 12.20
N ASP A 42 0.24 -3.81 11.11
CA ASP A 42 0.30 -3.00 9.90
C ASP A 42 -0.96 -3.23 9.08
N ASN A 43 -1.67 -2.14 8.80
CA ASN A 43 -2.94 -2.17 8.07
C ASN A 43 -2.89 -1.36 6.77
N ASP A 44 -1.69 -0.89 6.41
CA ASP A 44 -1.35 -0.05 5.26
C ASP A 44 0.16 -0.28 5.01
N THR A 45 0.45 -1.35 4.29
CA THR A 45 1.78 -1.96 4.17
C THR A 45 2.71 -1.11 3.30
N ASP A 46 2.21 -0.53 2.22
CA ASP A 46 3.00 0.33 1.32
C ASP A 46 2.98 1.83 1.68
N ARG A 47 2.06 2.23 2.58
CA ARG A 47 1.97 3.55 3.21
C ARG A 47 1.55 4.65 2.25
N ASP A 48 0.69 4.31 1.31
CA ASP A 48 0.04 5.31 0.45
C ASP A 48 -1.15 6.01 1.16
N GLY A 49 -1.68 5.42 2.23
CA GLY A 49 -2.80 5.94 3.02
C GLY A 49 -4.13 5.24 2.76
N ILE A 50 -4.15 4.18 1.97
CA ILE A 50 -5.25 3.25 1.76
C ILE A 50 -4.99 2.02 2.64
N GLU A 51 -6.02 1.55 3.36
CA GLU A 51 -5.84 0.36 4.19
C GLU A 51 -5.72 -0.88 3.31
N ASP A 52 -4.86 -1.85 3.64
CA ASP A 52 -4.61 -3.09 2.87
C ASP A 52 -5.88 -3.87 2.51
N GLY A 53 -6.94 -3.74 3.33
CA GLY A 53 -8.24 -4.37 3.07
C GLY A 53 -9.11 -3.66 2.03
N GLN A 54 -8.73 -2.43 1.63
CA GLN A 54 -9.36 -1.56 0.63
C GLN A 54 -8.45 -1.37 -0.59
N ASP A 55 -7.15 -1.63 -0.43
CA ASP A 55 -6.12 -1.53 -1.44
C ASP A 55 -6.10 -2.74 -2.41
N GLN A 56 -6.05 -2.48 -3.72
CA GLN A 56 -5.86 -3.52 -4.73
C GLN A 56 -4.40 -3.93 -4.91
N CYS A 57 -3.46 -3.06 -4.53
CA CYS A 57 -2.02 -3.19 -4.64
C CYS A 57 -1.31 -2.96 -3.29
N PRO A 58 -1.61 -3.71 -2.21
CA PRO A 58 -1.12 -3.45 -0.85
C PRO A 58 0.40 -3.52 -0.63
N GLU A 59 1.19 -3.84 -1.65
CA GLU A 59 2.66 -3.83 -1.60
C GLU A 59 3.28 -2.76 -2.53
N GLU A 60 2.46 -2.02 -3.28
CA GLU A 60 2.86 -1.06 -4.30
C GLU A 60 2.09 0.25 -4.12
N PRO A 61 2.73 1.32 -3.62
CA PRO A 61 2.03 2.52 -3.20
C PRO A 61 1.43 3.27 -4.40
N GLU A 62 0.20 3.76 -4.22
CA GLU A 62 -0.44 4.74 -5.09
C GLU A 62 0.43 5.99 -5.33
N ASP A 63 0.38 6.54 -6.55
CA ASP A 63 1.17 7.71 -6.95
C ASP A 63 0.41 9.05 -6.83
N PHE A 64 -0.91 8.98 -6.64
CA PHE A 64 -1.83 10.11 -6.43
C PHE A 64 -1.73 11.18 -7.51
N ASP A 65 -1.74 10.77 -8.79
CA ASP A 65 -1.69 11.67 -9.93
C ASP A 65 -3.05 12.32 -10.30
N GLY A 66 -4.15 11.82 -9.72
CA GLY A 66 -5.52 12.29 -9.96
C GLY A 66 -6.34 11.42 -10.91
N TYR A 67 -5.84 10.27 -11.30
CA TYR A 67 -6.52 9.18 -12.00
C TYR A 67 -6.31 7.91 -11.20
N GLY A 68 -7.31 7.02 -11.16
CA GLY A 68 -7.12 5.72 -10.50
C GLY A 68 -7.03 5.71 -8.97
N ASP A 69 -6.59 6.83 -8.33
CA ASP A 69 -6.25 7.07 -6.91
C ASP A 69 -7.09 6.34 -5.83
N GLU A 70 -8.31 5.89 -6.16
CA GLU A 70 -9.22 5.25 -5.23
C GLU A 70 -9.03 3.74 -5.09
N ASP A 71 -8.21 3.11 -5.95
CA ASP A 71 -7.95 1.68 -5.86
C ASP A 71 -6.62 1.28 -5.22
N GLY A 72 -5.71 2.23 -5.02
CA GLY A 72 -4.43 2.03 -4.34
C GLY A 72 -3.34 1.49 -5.25
N CYS A 73 -3.58 1.43 -6.57
CA CYS A 73 -2.62 0.92 -7.53
C CYS A 73 -2.03 2.06 -8.37
N PRO A 74 -0.70 2.21 -8.44
CA PRO A 74 -0.12 3.17 -9.36
C PRO A 74 -0.41 2.82 -10.82
N GLU A 75 -1.00 3.75 -11.57
CA GLU A 75 -1.14 3.59 -13.00
C GLU A 75 0.19 3.71 -13.74
N THR A 76 0.36 2.87 -14.78
CA THR A 76 1.57 2.86 -15.61
C THR A 76 1.28 3.02 -17.10
N ASP A 77 0.00 3.12 -17.46
CA ASP A 77 -0.56 3.23 -18.80
C ASP A 77 -1.94 3.89 -18.65
N PHE A 78 -1.96 5.22 -18.65
CA PHE A 78 -3.09 6.05 -18.22
C PHE A 78 -4.29 6.01 -19.18
N ASP A 79 -4.06 5.75 -20.48
CA ASP A 79 -5.13 5.63 -21.47
C ASP A 79 -5.46 4.19 -21.91
N GLU A 80 -4.77 3.22 -21.32
CA GLU A 80 -4.96 1.77 -21.50
C GLU A 80 -4.75 1.29 -22.95
N ASP A 81 -3.85 1.93 -23.70
CA ASP A 81 -3.56 1.54 -25.09
C ASP A 81 -2.48 0.45 -25.21
N GLY A 82 -1.76 0.17 -24.13
CA GLY A 82 -0.69 -0.83 -24.04
C GLY A 82 0.74 -0.26 -24.18
N VAL A 83 0.90 1.05 -24.31
CA VAL A 83 2.18 1.77 -24.26
C VAL A 83 2.34 2.39 -22.87
N PRO A 84 3.39 2.01 -22.11
CA PRO A 84 3.58 2.58 -20.79
C PRO A 84 3.82 4.10 -20.83
N ASP A 85 3.27 4.84 -19.87
CA ASP A 85 3.31 6.31 -19.78
C ASP A 85 4.74 6.90 -19.83
N ASP A 86 5.74 6.14 -19.35
CA ASP A 86 7.14 6.57 -19.37
C ASP A 86 7.77 6.55 -20.78
N THR A 87 7.11 5.85 -21.70
CA THR A 87 7.48 5.72 -23.12
C THR A 87 6.47 6.30 -24.09
N ASP A 88 5.26 6.62 -23.60
CA ASP A 88 4.16 7.18 -24.37
C ASP A 88 4.39 8.67 -24.73
N GLN A 89 4.20 9.03 -26.00
CA GLN A 89 4.28 10.43 -26.44
C GLN A 89 2.99 11.23 -26.18
N CYS A 90 1.86 10.54 -26.02
CA CYS A 90 0.54 11.06 -25.71
C CYS A 90 -0.13 10.27 -24.56
N PRO A 91 0.40 10.28 -23.31
CA PRO A 91 -0.09 9.44 -22.19
C PRO A 91 -1.58 9.59 -21.82
N ASP A 92 -2.29 10.57 -22.38
CA ASP A 92 -3.72 10.78 -22.15
C ASP A 92 -4.59 10.51 -23.39
N GLN A 93 -4.04 9.93 -24.46
CA GLN A 93 -4.72 9.66 -25.73
C GLN A 93 -4.33 8.32 -26.35
N PRO A 94 -5.28 7.38 -26.45
CA PRO A 94 -4.95 6.03 -26.88
C PRO A 94 -4.54 5.98 -28.36
N GLU A 95 -3.52 5.19 -28.65
CA GLU A 95 -3.04 4.79 -29.97
C GLU A 95 -4.18 4.34 -30.92
N ASP A 96 -4.13 4.81 -32.17
CA ASP A 96 -5.21 4.58 -33.14
C ASP A 96 -4.96 3.43 -34.14
N LEU A 97 -3.75 2.85 -34.14
CA LEU A 97 -3.30 1.74 -34.97
C LEU A 97 -3.59 1.96 -36.47
N ASP A 98 -3.33 3.16 -36.99
CA ASP A 98 -3.56 3.51 -38.40
C ASP A 98 -2.47 2.99 -39.37
N GLY A 99 -1.38 2.42 -38.83
CA GLY A 99 -0.21 1.95 -39.57
C GLY A 99 0.92 2.99 -39.70
N PHE A 100 0.82 4.11 -38.99
CA PHE A 100 1.83 5.15 -38.84
C PHE A 100 2.21 5.27 -37.37
N GLU A 101 3.47 4.98 -37.05
CA GLU A 101 4.02 5.17 -35.70
C GLU A 101 3.28 4.40 -34.57
N ASP A 102 2.59 3.28 -34.86
CA ASP A 102 1.86 2.36 -33.94
C ASP A 102 2.59 1.85 -32.65
N GLU A 103 3.79 2.32 -32.36
CA GLU A 103 4.58 2.00 -31.16
C GLU A 103 4.81 3.24 -30.28
N ASP A 104 4.19 4.38 -30.63
CA ASP A 104 4.50 5.69 -30.05
C ASP A 104 3.43 6.25 -29.10
N GLY A 105 2.29 5.56 -29.00
CA GLY A 105 1.23 5.82 -28.03
C GLY A 105 0.35 7.00 -28.43
N CYS A 106 0.29 7.35 -29.72
CA CYS A 106 -0.42 8.53 -30.18
C CYS A 106 -1.46 8.22 -31.28
N PRO A 107 -2.54 9.02 -31.38
CA PRO A 107 -3.49 8.92 -32.49
C PRO A 107 -3.04 9.53 -33.83
#